data_AF-A0A0K2SH39-F1
#
_entry.id   AF-A0A0K2SH39-F1
#
_cell.length_a   1.000
_cell.length_b   1.000
_cell.length_c   1.000
_cell.angle_alpha   90.00
_cell.angle_beta   90.00
_cell.angle_gamma   90.00
#
_symmetry.space_group_name_H-M   'P 1'
#
loop_
_entity.id
_entity.type
_entity.pdbx_description
1 polymer ?
#
loop_
_entity_poly.entity_id
_entity_poly.type
_entity_poly.pdbx_seq_one_letter_code
_entity_poly.pdbx_strand_id
1 'polypeptide(L)'
;MDDARVRSEAFRWVAEQVARYGDVLPRALLLQGFVLDGQRIPLLGPQGIFKPRVLREIPLSITTAPGGPCDDAFDRDGLLRYRYRGTDPDHPDNRGLRLAGQRAVPLIYFHGVVPGEYLAAWPVYVVDDRPSELAVTVVVDIPYELEPPRGGSAAPEDSFGEVREMRRRYTTAQVRVRLHQRAFRERVLEAYQRQCAFCRFRREELLDAAHIVPDSQPGGEPTVRNGLALCALHHSAFDRYFLGVTPDYEIQVRPDILEEEDGPTLIYGLQALHGRRLWVPRSPRNRPDRDLLAVRYEDFRAAI
;
A
#
# COMPACT_ATOMS: atom_id res chain seq x y z
N MET A 1 10.26 14.38 27.93
CA MET A 1 10.94 13.72 26.80
C MET A 1 11.02 14.73 25.67
N ASP A 2 12.14 14.80 24.97
CA ASP A 2 12.30 15.69 23.82
C ASP A 2 11.48 15.19 22.62
N ASP A 3 10.75 16.09 21.95
CA ASP A 3 9.81 15.75 20.86
C ASP A 3 10.58 15.21 19.64
N ALA A 4 11.69 15.87 19.27
CA ALA A 4 12.52 15.44 18.15
C ALA A 4 13.11 14.04 18.40
N ARG A 5 13.62 13.77 19.60
CA ARG A 5 14.10 12.43 19.99
C ARG A 5 13.02 11.37 19.88
N VAL A 6 11.79 11.63 20.33
CA VAL A 6 10.67 10.68 20.21
C VAL A 6 10.37 10.34 18.75
N ARG A 7 10.33 11.35 17.87
CA ARG A 7 10.04 11.16 16.45
C ARG A 7 11.13 10.38 15.74
N SER A 8 12.39 10.74 15.96
CA SER A 8 13.54 10.02 15.38
C SER A 8 13.54 8.55 15.78
N GLU A 9 13.26 8.25 17.05
CA GLU A 9 13.16 6.87 17.55
C GLU A 9 11.95 6.13 16.95
N ALA A 10 10.82 6.81 16.80
CA ALA A 10 9.65 6.24 16.13
C ALA A 10 9.96 5.87 14.67
N PHE A 11 10.61 6.75 13.91
CA PHE A 11 10.97 6.50 12.51
C PHE A 11 11.96 5.36 12.37
N ARG A 12 12.98 5.32 13.23
CA ARG A 12 13.95 4.22 13.30
C ARG A 12 13.24 2.90 13.58
N TRP A 13 12.36 2.87 14.57
CA TRP A 13 11.63 1.66 14.93
C TRP A 13 10.72 1.17 13.80
N VAL A 14 9.99 2.06 13.12
CA VAL A 14 9.15 1.68 11.97
C VAL A 14 10.00 1.13 10.83
N ALA A 15 11.16 1.74 10.54
CA ALA A 15 12.09 1.24 9.53
C ALA A 15 12.60 -0.16 9.86
N GLU A 16 12.94 -0.43 11.12
CA GLU A 16 13.34 -1.78 11.57
C GLU A 16 12.21 -2.79 11.42
N GLN A 17 10.96 -2.42 11.75
CA GLN A 17 9.82 -3.32 11.58
C GLN A 17 9.53 -3.61 10.10
N VAL A 18 9.61 -2.59 9.24
CA VAL A 18 9.41 -2.76 7.79
C VAL A 18 10.51 -3.62 7.18
N ALA A 19 11.76 -3.46 7.60
CA ALA A 19 12.85 -4.32 7.15
C ALA A 19 12.67 -5.79 7.57
N ARG A 20 12.02 -6.03 8.71
CA ARG A 20 11.82 -7.37 9.27
C ARG A 20 10.57 -8.09 8.75
N TYR A 21 9.45 -7.37 8.65
CA TYR A 21 8.13 -7.94 8.36
C TYR A 21 7.58 -7.55 6.98
N GLY A 22 8.27 -6.67 6.27
CA GLY A 22 7.79 -6.07 5.03
C GLY A 22 6.98 -4.79 5.28
N ASP A 23 6.44 -4.24 4.20
CA ASP A 23 5.85 -2.88 4.20
C ASP A 23 4.53 -2.77 4.97
N VAL A 24 3.86 -3.90 5.20
CA VAL A 24 2.55 -4.01 5.84
C VAL A 24 2.75 -4.46 7.28
N LEU A 25 2.32 -3.62 8.22
CA LEU A 25 2.52 -3.82 9.65
C LEU A 25 1.19 -4.12 10.36
N PRO A 26 1.13 -5.17 11.20
CA PRO A 26 -0.07 -5.47 11.97
C PRO A 26 -0.42 -4.39 12.97
N ARG A 27 -1.71 -4.11 13.14
CA ARG A 27 -2.24 -3.13 14.11
C ARG A 27 -1.75 -3.39 15.53
N ALA A 28 -1.66 -4.66 15.93
CA ALA A 28 -1.23 -5.05 17.26
C ALA A 28 0.22 -4.63 17.53
N LEU A 29 1.10 -4.78 16.53
CA LEU A 29 2.50 -4.36 16.59
C LEU A 29 2.60 -2.84 16.74
N LEU A 30 1.85 -2.09 15.94
CA LEU A 30 1.85 -0.62 15.99
C LEU A 30 1.22 -0.05 17.28
N LEU A 31 0.25 -0.76 17.89
CA LEU A 31 -0.29 -0.44 19.22
C LEU A 31 0.71 -0.71 20.35
N GLN A 32 1.50 -1.78 20.22
CA GLN A 32 2.58 -2.07 21.15
C GLN A 32 3.63 -0.95 21.10
N GLY A 33 3.99 -0.52 19.89
CA GLY A 33 4.97 0.54 19.66
C GLY A 33 6.35 0.19 20.21
N PHE A 34 7.09 1.20 20.64
CA PHE A 34 8.47 1.06 21.11
C PHE A 34 8.65 1.54 22.55
N VAL A 35 9.81 1.28 23.14
CA VAL A 35 10.15 1.74 24.49
C VAL A 35 11.27 2.76 24.40
N LEU A 36 11.09 3.92 25.03
CA LEU A 36 12.09 4.97 25.16
C LEU A 36 12.13 5.46 26.60
N ASP A 37 13.31 5.48 27.21
CA ASP A 37 13.53 5.82 28.63
C ASP A 37 12.56 5.07 29.59
N GLY A 38 12.32 3.77 29.32
CA GLY A 38 11.42 2.94 30.11
C GLY A 38 9.91 3.20 29.89
N GLN A 39 9.53 4.12 29.01
CA GLN A 39 8.15 4.41 28.67
C GLN A 39 7.75 3.80 27.32
N ARG A 40 6.60 3.11 27.28
CA ARG A 40 6.03 2.59 26.04
C ARG A 40 5.35 3.70 25.25
N ILE A 41 5.75 3.87 23.99
CA ILE A 41 5.23 4.87 23.06
C ILE A 41 4.53 4.13 21.91
N PRO A 42 3.18 4.03 21.92
CA PRO A 42 2.42 3.51 20.80
C PRO A 42 2.54 4.43 19.58
N LEU A 43 2.31 3.88 18.38
CA LEU A 43 2.34 4.63 17.13
C LEU A 43 0.96 4.91 16.54
N LEU A 44 -0.09 4.21 17.00
CA LEU A 44 -1.46 4.58 16.68
C LEU A 44 -2.40 4.39 17.88
N GLY A 45 -3.62 4.93 17.73
CA GLY A 45 -4.71 4.77 18.68
C GLY A 45 -6.01 4.34 18.00
N PRO A 46 -7.15 4.52 18.66
CA PRO A 46 -8.46 4.39 18.03
C PRO A 46 -8.79 5.57 17.09
N GLN A 47 -8.14 6.72 17.29
CA GLN A 47 -8.32 7.93 16.48
C GLN A 47 -7.35 7.92 15.28
N GLY A 48 -7.77 8.49 14.15
CA GLY A 48 -6.94 8.63 12.96
C GLY A 48 -5.74 9.56 13.18
N ILE A 49 -5.97 10.73 13.77
CA ILE A 49 -4.90 11.64 14.21
C ILE A 49 -4.45 11.21 15.60
N PHE A 50 -3.19 10.79 15.74
CA PHE A 50 -2.72 10.18 16.98
C PHE A 50 -1.52 10.92 17.59
N LYS A 51 -1.70 11.37 18.83
CA LYS A 51 -0.65 11.98 19.65
C LYS A 51 -0.42 11.14 20.91
N PRO A 52 0.75 10.48 21.07
CA PRO A 52 1.06 9.77 22.30
C PRO A 52 1.24 10.77 23.46
N ARG A 53 0.96 10.33 24.68
CA ARG A 53 0.96 11.18 25.89
C ARG A 53 2.29 11.90 26.17
N VAL A 54 3.40 11.36 25.67
CA VAL A 54 4.74 11.95 25.81
C VAL A 54 4.91 13.23 24.97
N LEU A 55 4.09 13.43 23.93
CA LEU A 55 4.11 14.62 23.09
C LEU A 55 3.05 15.63 23.53
N ARG A 56 3.38 16.93 23.43
CA ARG A 56 2.55 18.01 23.98
C ARG A 56 1.50 18.53 23.00
N GLU A 57 1.91 18.87 21.79
CA GLU A 57 1.06 19.62 20.84
C GLU A 57 0.77 18.84 19.57
N ILE A 58 1.82 18.38 18.88
CA ILE A 58 1.75 17.86 17.51
C ILE A 58 1.60 16.33 17.54
N PRO A 59 0.71 15.74 16.72
CA PRO A 59 0.58 14.29 16.61
C PRO A 59 1.88 13.62 16.18
N LEU A 60 2.03 12.33 16.47
CA LEU A 60 3.13 11.52 15.96
C LEU A 60 2.77 10.91 14.61
N SER A 61 1.50 10.54 14.43
CA SER A 61 1.03 9.86 13.24
C SER A 61 -0.39 10.27 12.85
N ILE A 62 -0.70 10.02 11.57
CA ILE A 62 -2.03 10.09 11.00
C ILE A 62 -2.36 8.75 10.35
N THR A 63 -3.62 8.33 10.43
CA THR A 63 -4.08 7.02 9.98
C THR A 63 -5.35 7.14 9.15
N THR A 64 -5.37 6.49 8.00
CA THR A 64 -6.59 6.23 7.21
C THR A 64 -7.04 4.80 7.50
N ALA A 65 -8.27 4.61 7.98
CA ALA A 65 -8.83 3.28 8.25
C ALA A 65 -9.39 2.65 6.97
N PRO A 66 -9.28 1.31 6.78
CA PRO A 66 -9.83 0.65 5.60
C PRO A 66 -11.36 0.72 5.61
N GLY A 67 -11.96 1.33 4.57
CA GLY A 67 -13.41 1.55 4.50
C GLY A 67 -13.95 2.47 5.61
N GLY A 68 -13.09 3.30 6.20
CA GLY A 68 -13.51 4.28 7.20
C GLY A 68 -14.39 5.39 6.61
N PRO A 69 -15.07 6.18 7.46
CA PRO A 69 -15.95 7.28 7.03
C PRO A 69 -15.17 8.48 6.46
N CYS A 70 -13.84 8.44 6.47
CA CYS A 70 -12.99 9.49 5.94
C CYS A 70 -12.71 9.22 4.45
N ASP A 71 -13.21 10.11 3.59
CA ASP A 71 -12.85 10.20 2.16
C ASP A 71 -11.42 10.75 1.98
N ASP A 72 -10.45 10.15 2.66
CA ASP A 72 -9.04 10.44 2.42
C ASP A 72 -8.71 9.99 1.00
N ALA A 73 -8.20 10.91 0.18
CA ALA A 73 -7.99 10.65 -1.23
C ALA A 73 -6.65 11.23 -1.67
N PHE A 74 -5.97 10.51 -2.54
CA PHE A 74 -4.87 11.07 -3.30
C PHE A 74 -5.44 11.84 -4.50
N ASP A 75 -4.99 13.07 -4.71
CA ASP A 75 -5.35 13.83 -5.92
C ASP A 75 -4.57 13.35 -7.16
N ARG A 76 -4.81 14.02 -8.31
CA ARG A 76 -4.17 13.70 -9.59
C ARG A 76 -2.65 13.87 -9.55
N ASP A 77 -2.17 14.82 -8.74
CA ASP A 77 -0.75 15.11 -8.53
C ASP A 77 -0.11 14.19 -7.47
N GLY A 78 -0.91 13.28 -6.90
CA GLY A 78 -0.46 12.28 -5.96
C GLY A 78 -0.38 12.79 -4.53
N LEU A 79 -0.88 13.99 -4.23
CA LEU A 79 -0.87 14.55 -2.88
C LEU A 79 -2.01 13.94 -2.07
N LEU A 80 -1.73 13.57 -0.81
CA LEU A 80 -2.75 13.02 0.07
C LEU A 80 -3.59 14.16 0.66
N ARG A 81 -4.88 14.18 0.35
CA ARG A 81 -5.86 14.96 1.10
C ARG A 81 -6.30 14.15 2.32
N TYR A 82 -5.89 14.60 3.50
CA TYR A 82 -6.22 13.95 4.76
C TYR A 82 -7.31 14.75 5.49
N ARG A 83 -8.41 14.09 5.84
CA ARG A 83 -9.56 14.71 6.51
C ARG A 83 -9.28 14.95 7.99
N TYR A 84 -9.79 16.08 8.47
CA TYR A 84 -9.86 16.36 9.89
C TYR A 84 -10.72 15.35 10.63
N ARG A 85 -10.46 15.26 11.93
CA ARG A 85 -11.33 14.56 12.85
C ARG A 85 -12.63 15.34 13.03
N GLY A 86 -13.74 14.73 12.67
CA GLY A 86 -15.07 15.29 12.87
C GLY A 86 -15.33 16.53 12.02
N THR A 87 -16.24 17.38 12.47
CA THR A 87 -16.68 18.60 11.76
C THR A 87 -16.21 19.89 12.40
N ASP A 88 -15.47 19.81 13.51
CA ASP A 88 -14.91 20.96 14.22
C ASP A 88 -13.45 21.18 13.77
N PRO A 89 -13.17 22.22 12.96
CA PRO A 89 -11.80 22.54 12.58
C PRO A 89 -10.91 22.82 13.79
N ASP A 90 -11.46 23.32 14.90
CA ASP A 90 -10.70 23.70 16.08
C ASP A 90 -10.55 22.58 17.09
N HIS A 91 -10.96 21.36 16.77
CA HIS A 91 -10.68 20.20 17.60
C HIS A 91 -9.17 20.08 17.90
N PRO A 92 -8.74 19.74 19.14
CA PRO A 92 -7.32 19.72 19.52
C PRO A 92 -6.40 18.91 18.59
N ASP A 93 -6.89 17.78 18.08
CA ASP A 93 -6.16 16.94 17.12
C ASP A 93 -5.93 17.67 15.78
N ASN A 94 -6.94 18.38 15.26
CA ASN A 94 -6.86 19.14 14.01
C ASN A 94 -5.91 20.33 14.18
N ARG A 95 -5.96 21.03 15.32
CA ARG A 95 -4.98 22.08 15.67
C ARG A 95 -3.56 21.53 15.73
N GLY A 96 -3.37 20.36 16.34
CA GLY A 96 -2.07 19.68 16.38
C GLY A 96 -1.55 19.36 14.98
N LEU A 97 -2.43 18.92 14.08
CA LEU A 97 -2.09 18.65 12.68
C LEU A 97 -1.70 19.93 11.92
N ARG A 98 -2.42 21.03 12.13
CA ARG A 98 -2.04 22.35 11.58
C ARG A 98 -0.69 22.84 12.08
N LEU A 99 -0.44 22.69 13.38
CA LEU A 99 0.85 23.02 13.99
C LEU A 99 1.99 22.19 13.38
N ALA A 100 1.72 20.94 12.99
CA ALA A 100 2.68 20.11 12.25
C ALA A 100 3.12 20.79 10.96
N GLY A 101 2.17 21.32 10.18
CA GLY A 101 2.47 22.04 8.94
C GLY A 101 3.19 23.36 9.18
N GLN A 102 2.67 24.19 10.08
CA GLN A 102 3.25 25.51 10.42
C GLN A 102 4.70 25.42 10.91
N ARG A 103 5.03 24.35 11.66
CA ARG A 103 6.38 24.12 12.21
C ARG A 103 7.20 23.13 11.39
N ALA A 104 6.71 22.69 10.24
CA ALA A 104 7.33 21.68 9.38
C ALA A 104 7.77 20.40 10.12
N VAL A 105 6.95 19.93 11.07
CA VAL A 105 7.24 18.76 11.88
C VAL A 105 6.78 17.48 11.17
N PRO A 106 7.66 16.48 10.97
CA PRO A 106 7.32 15.26 10.26
C PRO A 106 6.43 14.33 11.08
N LEU A 107 5.56 13.61 10.38
CA LEU A 107 4.65 12.60 10.92
C LEU A 107 4.91 11.24 10.27
N ILE A 108 4.25 10.21 10.82
CA ILE A 108 4.09 8.89 10.19
C ILE A 108 2.68 8.80 9.61
N TYR A 109 2.55 8.38 8.36
CA TYR A 109 1.26 8.04 7.77
C TYR A 109 1.05 6.53 7.75
N PHE A 110 -0.07 6.07 8.32
CA PHE A 110 -0.52 4.69 8.25
C PHE A 110 -1.75 4.57 7.34
N HIS A 111 -1.58 3.91 6.20
CA HIS A 111 -2.67 3.62 5.27
C HIS A 111 -3.22 2.22 5.55
N GLY A 112 -4.42 2.15 6.10
CA GLY A 112 -5.11 0.90 6.39
C GLY A 112 -5.61 0.24 5.11
N VAL A 113 -5.11 -0.96 4.85
CA VAL A 113 -5.37 -1.67 3.59
C VAL A 113 -6.53 -2.66 3.73
N VAL A 114 -6.44 -3.50 4.76
CA VAL A 114 -7.49 -4.41 5.23
C VAL A 114 -7.58 -4.29 6.75
N PRO A 115 -8.70 -4.69 7.37
CA PRO A 115 -8.87 -4.56 8.81
C PRO A 115 -7.70 -5.18 9.59
N GLY A 116 -6.94 -4.33 10.29
CA GLY A 116 -5.80 -4.76 11.11
C GLY A 116 -4.44 -4.67 10.44
N GLU A 117 -4.35 -4.36 9.14
CA GLU A 117 -3.09 -4.29 8.39
C GLU A 117 -2.86 -2.88 7.82
N TYR A 118 -1.68 -2.31 8.08
CA TYR A 118 -1.36 -0.93 7.75
C TYR A 118 -0.04 -0.82 6.99
N LEU A 119 -0.07 -0.14 5.84
CA LEU A 119 1.14 0.33 5.18
C LEU A 119 1.63 1.60 5.84
N ALA A 120 2.93 1.68 6.10
CA ALA A 120 3.54 2.86 6.71
C ALA A 120 4.30 3.71 5.66
N ALA A 121 4.15 5.02 5.74
CA ALA A 121 4.95 6.00 4.99
C ALA A 121 5.47 7.07 5.95
N TRP A 122 6.77 7.35 5.88
CA TRP A 122 7.44 8.36 6.71
C TRP A 122 8.77 8.79 6.06
N PRO A 123 9.24 10.02 6.31
CA PRO A 123 8.50 11.11 6.95
C PRO A 123 7.43 11.70 6.01
N VAL A 124 6.28 12.07 6.58
CA VAL A 124 5.26 12.85 5.86
C VAL A 124 5.09 14.24 6.47
N TYR A 125 4.73 15.21 5.65
CA TYR A 125 4.61 16.60 6.06
C TYR A 125 3.25 17.17 5.62
N VAL A 126 2.64 17.96 6.51
CA VAL A 126 1.50 18.80 6.15
C VAL A 126 2.04 20.02 5.42
N VAL A 127 1.58 20.25 4.19
CA VAL A 127 2.06 21.36 3.33
C VAL A 127 1.01 22.41 3.06
N ASP A 128 -0.26 22.06 3.24
CA ASP A 128 -1.38 22.99 3.08
C ASP A 128 -2.49 22.67 4.08
N ASP A 129 -3.13 23.70 4.57
CA ASP A 129 -4.19 23.64 5.56
C ASP A 129 -5.48 24.26 5.02
N ARG A 130 -6.57 23.50 5.00
CA ARG A 130 -7.87 23.92 4.45
C ARG A 130 -8.99 23.70 5.47
N PRO A 131 -9.09 24.55 6.50
CA PRO A 131 -10.11 24.39 7.55
C PRO A 131 -11.55 24.42 7.02
N SER A 132 -11.82 25.21 5.97
CA SER A 132 -13.13 25.27 5.31
C SER A 132 -13.54 23.95 4.63
N GLU A 133 -12.57 23.14 4.22
CA GLU A 133 -12.77 21.80 3.64
C GLU A 133 -12.65 20.69 4.69
N LEU A 134 -12.34 21.04 5.94
CA LEU A 134 -12.02 20.10 7.02
C LEU A 134 -10.91 19.12 6.61
N ALA A 135 -9.83 19.62 6.02
CA ALA A 135 -8.74 18.79 5.51
C ALA A 135 -7.39 19.51 5.50
N VAL A 136 -6.33 18.70 5.40
CA VAL A 136 -4.96 19.15 5.09
C VAL A 136 -4.43 18.39 3.89
N THR A 137 -3.42 18.96 3.24
CA THR A 137 -2.65 18.27 2.20
C THR A 137 -1.35 17.75 2.80
N VAL A 138 -1.06 16.47 2.58
CA VAL A 138 0.09 15.75 3.10
C VAL A 138 0.95 15.23 1.95
N VAL A 139 2.27 15.41 2.07
CA VAL A 139 3.26 14.89 1.12
C VAL A 139 4.24 13.97 1.82
N VAL A 140 4.80 13.02 1.07
CA VAL A 140 5.89 12.17 1.55
C VAL A 140 7.19 12.81 1.05
N ASP A 141 8.06 13.22 1.97
CA ASP A 141 9.34 13.85 1.61
C ASP A 141 10.50 12.87 1.83
N ILE A 142 11.57 13.08 1.06
CA ILE A 142 12.90 12.57 1.40
C ILE A 142 13.50 13.63 2.33
N PRO A 143 14.08 13.28 3.49
CA PRO A 143 14.82 14.25 4.27
C PRO A 143 15.94 14.83 3.38
N TYR A 144 15.85 16.10 2.99
CA TYR A 144 17.06 16.82 2.62
C TYR A 144 17.58 17.47 3.90
N GLU A 145 18.82 17.09 4.23
CA GLU A 145 19.60 17.66 5.29
C GLU A 145 19.54 19.19 5.25
N LEU A 146 19.49 19.77 6.43
CA LEU A 146 19.68 21.19 6.67
C LEU A 146 21.13 21.58 6.33
N GLU A 147 21.52 21.56 5.06
CA GLU A 147 22.68 22.33 4.59
C GLU A 147 22.27 23.17 3.38
N PRO A 148 22.26 24.52 3.50
CA PRO A 148 22.26 25.35 2.30
C PRO A 148 23.53 25.02 1.50
N PRO A 149 23.51 25.10 0.16
CA PRO A 149 24.69 24.86 -0.65
C PRO A 149 25.82 25.76 -0.14
N ARG A 150 26.84 25.16 0.48
CA ARG A 150 28.08 25.87 0.80
C ARG A 150 28.79 26.16 -0.51
N GLY A 151 28.58 27.38 -1.01
CA GLY A 151 29.31 27.93 -2.14
C GLY A 151 28.71 27.55 -3.49
N GLY A 152 28.04 28.52 -4.11
CA GLY A 152 27.61 28.41 -5.50
C GLY A 152 26.69 29.57 -5.83
N SER A 153 27.10 30.41 -6.77
CA SER A 153 26.45 31.64 -7.25
C SER A 153 24.92 31.62 -7.22
N ALA A 154 24.35 32.75 -6.80
CA ALA A 154 22.92 33.05 -6.79
C ALA A 154 22.23 32.66 -8.12
N ALA A 155 21.64 31.46 -8.18
CA ALA A 155 20.55 31.20 -9.09
C ALA A 155 19.27 31.81 -8.50
N PRO A 156 18.30 32.24 -9.33
CA PRO A 156 17.06 32.87 -8.85
C PRO A 156 16.34 31.92 -7.89
N GLU A 157 15.92 32.42 -6.73
CA GLU A 157 15.23 31.65 -5.68
C GLU A 157 14.02 30.85 -6.20
N ASP A 158 13.34 31.34 -7.25
CA ASP A 158 12.23 30.66 -7.93
C ASP A 158 12.62 29.33 -8.58
N SER A 159 13.82 29.23 -9.15
CA SER A 159 14.25 28.03 -9.88
C SER A 159 14.51 26.84 -8.95
N PHE A 160 14.92 27.10 -7.71
CA PHE A 160 15.07 26.08 -6.66
C PHE A 160 13.72 25.66 -6.07
N GLY A 161 12.72 26.55 -6.04
CA GLY A 161 11.36 26.25 -5.59
C GLY A 161 10.65 25.27 -6.51
N GLU A 162 10.67 25.53 -7.81
CA GLU A 162 10.02 24.67 -8.83
C GLU A 162 10.63 23.26 -8.89
N VAL A 163 11.96 23.15 -8.87
CA VAL A 163 12.67 21.85 -8.86
C VAL A 163 12.34 21.05 -7.60
N ARG A 164 12.24 21.73 -6.44
CA ARG A 164 11.87 21.11 -5.16
C ARG A 164 10.44 20.60 -5.18
N GLU A 165 9.51 21.37 -5.72
CA GLU A 165 8.11 20.98 -5.85
C GLU A 165 7.95 19.79 -6.82
N MET A 166 8.62 19.82 -7.96
CA MET A 166 8.61 18.72 -8.93
C MET A 166 9.13 17.41 -8.32
N ARG A 167 10.24 17.46 -7.55
CA ARG A 167 10.79 16.27 -6.87
C ARG A 167 9.84 15.73 -5.79
N ARG A 168 9.19 16.61 -5.02
CA ARG A 168 8.19 16.22 -4.01
C ARG A 168 6.99 15.53 -4.63
N ARG A 169 6.45 16.08 -5.72
CA ARG A 169 5.36 15.45 -6.47
C ARG A 169 5.78 14.07 -6.98
N TYR A 170 6.99 13.95 -7.52
CA TYR A 170 7.52 12.66 -7.98
C TYR A 170 7.67 11.62 -6.85
N THR A 171 8.29 11.98 -5.72
CA THR A 171 8.43 11.08 -4.56
C THR A 171 7.07 10.65 -4.02
N THR A 172 6.14 11.60 -3.89
CA THR A 172 4.79 11.31 -3.41
C THR A 172 4.05 10.38 -4.38
N ALA A 173 4.20 10.59 -5.69
CA ALA A 173 3.63 9.72 -6.71
C ALA A 173 4.20 8.29 -6.64
N GLN A 174 5.51 8.12 -6.46
CA GLN A 174 6.12 6.78 -6.29
C GLN A 174 5.61 6.07 -5.04
N VAL A 175 5.48 6.79 -3.92
CA VAL A 175 4.91 6.24 -2.69
C VAL A 175 3.44 5.87 -2.89
N ARG A 176 2.66 6.70 -3.59
CA ARG A 176 1.27 6.36 -3.95
C ARG A 176 1.19 5.08 -4.77
N VAL A 177 2.01 4.93 -5.80
CA VAL A 177 2.03 3.71 -6.63
C VAL A 177 2.35 2.49 -5.78
N ARG A 178 3.39 2.56 -4.93
CA ARG A 178 3.73 1.48 -3.99
C ARG A 178 2.59 1.19 -3.02
N LEU A 179 1.96 2.23 -2.45
CA LEU A 179 0.83 2.07 -1.55
C LEU A 179 -0.34 1.39 -2.25
N HIS A 180 -0.70 1.80 -3.46
CA HIS A 180 -1.80 1.21 -4.23
C HIS A 180 -1.52 -0.24 -4.64
N GLN A 181 -0.31 -0.54 -5.14
CA GLN A 181 0.08 -1.90 -5.53
C GLN A 181 0.10 -2.84 -4.33
N ARG A 182 0.68 -2.42 -3.20
CA ARG A 182 0.64 -3.18 -1.95
C ARG A 182 -0.78 -3.30 -1.42
N ALA A 183 -1.57 -2.24 -1.51
CA ALA A 183 -2.96 -2.25 -1.04
C ALA A 183 -3.83 -3.21 -1.85
N PHE A 184 -3.61 -3.29 -3.15
CA PHE A 184 -4.20 -4.31 -4.01
C PHE A 184 -3.81 -5.71 -3.57
N ARG A 185 -2.52 -5.96 -3.38
CA ARG A 185 -2.01 -7.26 -2.94
C ARG A 185 -2.72 -7.77 -1.69
N GLU A 186 -2.72 -7.00 -0.61
CA GLU A 186 -3.33 -7.47 0.65
C GLU A 186 -4.84 -7.70 0.52
N ARG A 187 -5.56 -6.83 -0.21
CA ARG A 187 -7.01 -7.00 -0.43
C ARG A 187 -7.31 -8.29 -1.18
N VAL A 188 -6.49 -8.62 -2.18
CA VAL A 188 -6.60 -9.89 -2.91
C VAL A 188 -6.25 -11.06 -2.00
N LEU A 189 -5.10 -11.05 -1.31
CA LEU A 189 -4.72 -12.15 -0.42
C LEU A 189 -5.75 -12.40 0.68
N GLU A 190 -6.30 -11.34 1.30
CA GLU A 190 -7.35 -11.44 2.30
C GLU A 190 -8.62 -12.09 1.72
N ALA A 191 -9.07 -11.66 0.54
CA ALA A 191 -10.23 -12.25 -0.12
C ALA A 191 -10.03 -13.75 -0.43
N TYR A 192 -8.78 -14.14 -0.67
CA TYR A 192 -8.36 -15.51 -0.90
C TYR A 192 -7.93 -16.29 0.34
N GLN A 193 -8.15 -15.76 1.55
CA GLN A 193 -7.75 -16.42 2.80
C GLN A 193 -6.25 -16.78 2.85
N ARG A 194 -5.43 -15.90 2.26
CA ARG A 194 -3.96 -16.04 2.17
C ARG A 194 -3.53 -17.40 1.61
N GLN A 195 -4.15 -17.82 0.51
CA GLN A 195 -3.76 -19.03 -0.21
C GLN A 195 -3.74 -18.84 -1.73
N CYS A 196 -2.90 -19.60 -2.41
CA CYS A 196 -2.89 -19.65 -3.88
C CYS A 196 -4.23 -20.19 -4.41
N ALA A 197 -4.81 -19.49 -5.38
CA ALA A 197 -6.06 -19.84 -6.03
C ALA A 197 -5.97 -21.14 -6.84
N PHE A 198 -4.77 -21.50 -7.31
CA PHE A 198 -4.54 -22.70 -8.13
C PHE A 198 -4.24 -23.93 -7.26
N CYS A 199 -3.24 -23.83 -6.39
CA CYS A 199 -2.74 -24.99 -5.61
C CYS A 199 -3.08 -24.96 -4.11
N ARG A 200 -3.70 -23.89 -3.60
CA ARG A 200 -4.05 -23.69 -2.18
C ARG A 200 -2.87 -23.62 -1.22
N PHE A 201 -1.65 -23.41 -1.72
CA PHE A 201 -0.47 -23.15 -0.92
C PHE A 201 -0.64 -21.90 -0.03
N ARG A 202 -0.20 -21.94 1.23
CA ARG A 202 -0.54 -20.94 2.28
C ARG A 202 0.65 -20.20 2.92
N ARG A 203 1.85 -20.23 2.32
CA ARG A 203 2.95 -19.38 2.81
C ARG A 203 2.87 -18.02 2.15
N GLU A 204 2.37 -17.05 2.91
CA GLU A 204 2.08 -15.68 2.47
C GLU A 204 3.29 -14.97 1.86
N GLU A 205 4.49 -15.29 2.35
CA GLU A 205 5.78 -14.75 1.86
C GLU A 205 6.08 -15.15 0.41
N LEU A 206 5.44 -16.22 -0.08
CA LEU A 206 5.56 -16.70 -1.45
C LEU A 206 4.26 -16.52 -2.25
N LEU A 207 3.29 -15.77 -1.70
CA LEU A 207 2.08 -15.38 -2.40
C LEU A 207 2.18 -13.95 -2.92
N ASP A 208 1.51 -13.73 -4.04
CA ASP A 208 1.36 -12.43 -4.66
C ASP A 208 -0.05 -12.26 -5.23
N ALA A 209 -0.38 -11.05 -5.66
CA ALA A 209 -1.63 -10.75 -6.36
C ALA A 209 -1.36 -10.51 -7.84
N ALA A 210 -1.75 -11.46 -8.67
CA ALA A 210 -1.72 -11.33 -10.11
C ALA A 210 -2.95 -10.55 -10.58
N HIS A 211 -2.76 -9.60 -11.49
CA HIS A 211 -3.86 -8.99 -12.22
C HIS A 211 -4.42 -9.99 -13.24
N ILE A 212 -5.74 -10.03 -13.42
CA ILE A 212 -6.35 -10.79 -14.50
C ILE A 212 -6.13 -10.04 -15.81
N VAL A 213 -6.58 -8.79 -15.88
CA VAL A 213 -6.24 -7.84 -16.94
C VAL A 213 -5.15 -6.91 -16.42
N PRO A 214 -3.99 -6.79 -17.10
CA PRO A 214 -2.88 -5.95 -16.65
C PRO A 214 -3.30 -4.50 -16.38
N ASP A 215 -2.67 -3.87 -15.38
CA ASP A 215 -2.94 -2.49 -14.97
C ASP A 215 -2.63 -1.45 -16.06
N SER A 216 -1.86 -1.82 -17.07
CA SER A 216 -1.56 -1.03 -18.27
C SER A 216 -2.68 -1.02 -19.31
N GLN A 217 -3.70 -1.87 -19.17
CA GLN A 217 -4.79 -2.02 -20.14
C GLN A 217 -6.12 -1.44 -19.62
N PRO A 218 -7.06 -1.08 -20.52
CA PRO A 218 -8.42 -0.74 -20.12
C PRO A 218 -9.08 -1.89 -19.34
N GLY A 219 -9.68 -1.60 -18.17
CA GLY A 219 -10.21 -2.64 -17.27
C GLY A 219 -9.18 -3.22 -16.29
N GLY A 220 -7.94 -2.72 -16.33
CA GLY A 220 -6.84 -3.10 -15.44
C GLY A 220 -6.93 -2.54 -14.03
N GLU A 221 -8.08 -2.04 -13.57
CA GLU A 221 -8.18 -1.41 -12.26
C GLU A 221 -7.79 -2.40 -11.15
N PRO A 222 -7.02 -1.96 -10.13
CA PRO A 222 -6.50 -2.81 -9.06
C PRO A 222 -7.59 -3.12 -8.02
N THR A 223 -8.59 -3.88 -8.45
CA THR A 223 -9.75 -4.33 -7.67
C THR A 223 -9.65 -5.82 -7.38
N VAL A 224 -10.25 -6.28 -6.26
CA VAL A 224 -10.23 -7.71 -5.91
C VAL A 224 -10.83 -8.58 -7.02
N ARG A 225 -11.82 -8.06 -7.77
CA ARG A 225 -12.44 -8.77 -8.90
C ARG A 225 -11.50 -8.92 -10.11
N ASN A 226 -10.50 -8.04 -10.24
CA ASN A 226 -9.43 -8.14 -11.23
C ASN A 226 -8.16 -8.83 -10.66
N GLY A 227 -8.26 -9.50 -9.50
CA GLY A 227 -7.09 -10.05 -8.80
C GLY A 227 -7.20 -11.55 -8.50
N LEU A 228 -6.10 -12.26 -8.67
CA LEU A 228 -5.91 -13.64 -8.24
C LEU A 228 -4.77 -13.72 -7.23
N ALA A 229 -5.00 -14.35 -6.07
CA ALA A 229 -3.91 -14.68 -5.15
C ALA A 229 -3.16 -15.92 -5.68
N LEU A 230 -1.90 -15.79 -6.10
CA LEU A 230 -1.13 -16.89 -6.68
C LEU A 230 0.21 -17.04 -5.95
N CYS A 231 0.76 -18.26 -5.89
CA CYS A 231 2.14 -18.41 -5.45
C CYS A 231 3.11 -18.00 -6.57
N ALA A 232 4.37 -17.74 -6.23
CA ALA A 232 5.38 -17.25 -7.18
C ALA A 232 5.46 -18.06 -8.49
N LEU A 233 5.35 -19.39 -8.42
CA LEU A 233 5.32 -20.26 -9.60
C LEU A 233 4.10 -20.00 -10.48
N HIS A 234 2.90 -20.02 -9.89
CA HIS A 234 1.64 -19.87 -10.63
C HIS A 234 1.42 -18.46 -11.13
N HIS A 235 1.91 -17.46 -10.41
CA HIS A 235 1.91 -16.07 -10.88
C HIS A 235 2.71 -15.94 -12.18
N SER A 236 3.97 -16.38 -12.17
CA SER A 236 4.84 -16.33 -13.35
C SER A 236 4.27 -17.13 -14.53
N ALA A 237 3.71 -18.32 -14.26
CA ALA A 237 3.09 -19.16 -15.29
C ALA A 237 1.81 -18.55 -15.90
N PHE A 238 1.00 -17.87 -15.09
CA PHE A 238 -0.21 -17.18 -15.56
C PHE A 238 0.12 -15.93 -16.37
N ASP A 239 1.12 -15.15 -15.94
CA ASP A 239 1.55 -13.93 -16.63
C ASP A 239 2.14 -14.24 -18.01
N ARG A 240 2.87 -15.36 -18.13
CA ARG A 240 3.49 -15.85 -19.37
C ARG A 240 2.57 -16.69 -20.25
N TYR A 241 1.28 -16.77 -19.92
CA TYR A 241 0.29 -17.56 -20.65
C TYR A 241 0.63 -19.06 -20.74
N PHE A 242 1.35 -19.62 -19.76
CA PHE A 242 1.46 -21.08 -19.61
C PHE A 242 0.19 -21.66 -18.98
N LEU A 243 -0.48 -20.84 -18.18
CA LEU A 243 -1.77 -21.13 -17.56
C LEU A 243 -2.78 -20.05 -17.96
N GLY A 244 -3.98 -20.49 -18.35
CA GLY A 244 -5.16 -19.66 -18.56
C GLY A 244 -6.28 -20.06 -17.60
N VAL A 245 -7.28 -19.19 -17.45
CA VAL A 245 -8.48 -19.49 -16.66
C VAL A 245 -9.70 -19.08 -17.47
N THR A 246 -10.64 -20.01 -17.69
CA THR A 246 -11.88 -19.73 -18.41
C THR A 246 -12.85 -18.87 -17.57
N PRO A 247 -13.85 -18.22 -18.19
CA PRO A 247 -14.91 -17.50 -17.47
C PRO A 247 -15.72 -18.36 -16.49
N ASP A 248 -15.68 -19.68 -16.66
CA ASP A 248 -16.32 -20.65 -15.76
C ASP A 248 -15.38 -21.18 -14.66
N TYR A 249 -14.25 -20.50 -14.47
CA TYR A 249 -13.26 -20.77 -13.43
C TYR A 249 -12.53 -22.10 -13.60
N GLU A 250 -12.33 -22.55 -14.83
CA GLU A 250 -11.53 -23.74 -15.14
C GLU A 250 -10.11 -23.34 -15.53
N ILE A 251 -9.12 -23.99 -14.94
CA ILE A 251 -7.70 -23.75 -15.25
C ILE A 251 -7.34 -24.56 -16.50
N GLN A 252 -6.72 -23.88 -17.45
CA GLN A 252 -6.25 -24.44 -18.72
C GLN A 252 -4.74 -24.30 -18.77
N VAL A 253 -4.06 -25.38 -19.16
CA VAL A 253 -2.60 -25.42 -19.33
C VAL A 253 -2.33 -25.41 -20.82
N ARG A 254 -1.33 -24.65 -21.26
CA ARG A 254 -0.96 -24.55 -22.67
C ARG A 254 -0.56 -25.95 -23.22
N PRO A 255 -0.98 -26.35 -24.43
CA PRO A 255 -0.75 -27.70 -24.95
C PRO A 255 0.71 -28.15 -25.00
N ASP A 256 1.63 -27.29 -25.43
CA ASP A 256 3.07 -27.57 -25.45
C ASP A 256 3.62 -27.94 -24.06
N ILE A 257 3.15 -27.25 -23.02
CA ILE A 257 3.51 -27.51 -21.62
C ILE A 257 2.90 -28.83 -21.11
N LEU A 258 1.77 -29.28 -21.65
CA LEU A 258 1.16 -30.57 -21.32
C LEU A 258 1.90 -31.75 -21.94
N GLU A 259 2.47 -31.54 -23.13
CA GLU A 259 3.21 -32.57 -23.88
C GLU A 259 4.68 -32.67 -23.45
N GLU A 260 5.20 -31.64 -22.78
CA GLU A 260 6.57 -31.62 -22.26
C GLU A 260 6.80 -32.67 -21.16
N GLU A 261 7.86 -33.46 -21.31
CA GLU A 261 8.33 -34.39 -20.28
C GLU A 261 9.45 -33.74 -19.46
N ASP A 262 9.17 -33.45 -18.18
CA ASP A 262 10.14 -32.88 -17.24
C ASP A 262 9.91 -33.44 -15.82
N GLY A 263 10.66 -32.93 -14.85
CA GLY A 263 10.62 -33.33 -13.45
C GLY A 263 9.28 -33.08 -12.74
N PRO A 264 9.18 -33.53 -11.48
CA PRO A 264 7.93 -33.53 -10.72
C PRO A 264 7.30 -32.14 -10.54
N THR A 265 8.10 -31.07 -10.59
CA THR A 265 7.60 -29.69 -10.52
C THR A 265 6.71 -29.33 -11.71
N LEU A 266 7.07 -29.73 -12.93
CA LEU A 266 6.23 -29.49 -14.10
C LEU A 266 4.93 -30.28 -14.00
N ILE A 267 5.05 -31.58 -13.71
CA ILE A 267 3.92 -32.52 -13.65
C ILE A 267 2.91 -32.11 -12.57
N TYR A 268 3.35 -32.01 -11.31
CA TYR A 268 2.45 -31.76 -10.19
C TYR A 268 2.19 -30.28 -9.95
N GLY A 269 3.13 -29.41 -10.37
CA GLY A 269 3.03 -27.97 -10.17
C GLY A 269 2.24 -27.26 -11.27
N LEU A 270 2.28 -27.74 -12.53
CA LEU A 270 1.61 -27.08 -13.66
C LEU A 270 0.62 -28.01 -14.37
N GLN A 271 1.08 -29.13 -14.94
CA GLN A 271 0.25 -29.99 -15.79
C GLN A 271 -0.99 -30.53 -15.05
N ALA A 272 -0.82 -30.96 -13.80
CA ALA A 272 -1.92 -31.45 -12.96
C ALA A 272 -2.98 -30.40 -12.61
N LEU A 273 -2.79 -29.13 -12.97
CA LEU A 273 -3.81 -28.08 -12.85
C LEU A 273 -4.82 -28.09 -13.99
N HIS A 274 -4.51 -28.71 -15.13
CA HIS A 274 -5.39 -28.73 -16.29
C HIS A 274 -6.78 -29.28 -15.96
N GLY A 275 -7.82 -28.57 -16.35
CA GLY A 275 -9.23 -28.92 -16.10
C GLY A 275 -9.67 -28.75 -14.63
N ARG A 276 -8.78 -28.35 -13.72
CA ARG A 276 -9.16 -28.13 -12.32
C ARG A 276 -9.89 -26.80 -12.17
N ARG A 277 -10.80 -26.74 -11.19
CA ARG A 277 -11.46 -25.48 -10.84
C ARG A 277 -10.57 -24.57 -10.00
N LEU A 278 -10.50 -23.32 -10.41
CA LEU A 278 -9.95 -22.22 -9.64
C LEU A 278 -10.65 -22.15 -8.28
N TRP A 279 -9.87 -22.02 -7.21
CA TRP A 279 -10.44 -21.65 -5.92
C TRP A 279 -10.83 -20.18 -5.98
N VAL A 280 -12.09 -19.86 -5.65
CA VAL A 280 -12.60 -18.49 -5.66
C VAL A 280 -13.02 -18.03 -4.26
N PRO A 281 -12.95 -16.72 -3.96
CA PRO A 281 -13.42 -16.17 -2.69
C PRO A 281 -14.85 -16.58 -2.33
N ARG A 282 -15.08 -16.79 -1.02
CA ARG A 282 -16.40 -17.16 -0.50
C ARG A 282 -17.46 -16.10 -0.79
N SER A 283 -17.09 -14.82 -0.68
CA SER A 283 -17.98 -13.69 -0.92
C SER A 283 -18.15 -13.45 -2.43
N PRO A 284 -19.38 -13.47 -2.98
CA PRO A 284 -19.61 -13.28 -4.42
C PRO A 284 -19.05 -11.98 -4.99
N ARG A 285 -19.12 -10.87 -4.23
CA ARG A 285 -18.59 -9.55 -4.63
C ARG A 285 -17.07 -9.50 -4.83
N ASN A 286 -16.35 -10.47 -4.26
CA ASN A 286 -14.89 -10.58 -4.34
C ASN A 286 -14.45 -11.66 -5.34
N ARG A 287 -15.38 -12.37 -5.99
CA ARG A 287 -15.00 -13.37 -6.99
C ARG A 287 -14.40 -12.69 -8.22
N PRO A 288 -13.45 -13.35 -8.91
CA PRO A 288 -12.93 -12.87 -10.18
C PRO A 288 -14.05 -12.48 -11.12
N ASP A 289 -13.90 -11.37 -11.81
CA ASP A 289 -14.86 -10.97 -12.83
C ASP A 289 -14.76 -11.94 -14.02
N ARG A 290 -15.91 -12.46 -14.45
CA ARG A 290 -15.99 -13.41 -15.56
C ARG A 290 -15.64 -12.75 -16.88
N ASP A 291 -15.96 -11.48 -17.04
CA ASP A 291 -15.71 -10.74 -18.27
C ASP A 291 -14.20 -10.43 -18.39
N LEU A 292 -13.54 -10.08 -17.29
CA LEU A 292 -12.08 -9.90 -17.26
C LEU A 292 -11.34 -11.22 -17.51
N LEU A 293 -11.84 -12.34 -16.96
CA LEU A 293 -11.32 -13.66 -17.27
C LEU A 293 -11.51 -14.02 -18.74
N ALA A 294 -12.64 -13.65 -19.36
CA ALA A 294 -12.87 -13.89 -20.78
C ALA A 294 -11.82 -13.19 -21.64
N VAL A 295 -11.59 -11.89 -21.40
CA VAL A 295 -10.56 -11.11 -22.09
C VAL A 295 -9.18 -11.75 -21.91
N ARG A 296 -8.78 -12.04 -20.67
CA ARG A 296 -7.48 -12.65 -20.38
C ARG A 296 -7.33 -14.05 -20.99
N TYR A 297 -8.42 -14.81 -21.10
CA TYR A 297 -8.42 -16.13 -21.70
C TYR A 297 -8.32 -16.08 -23.23
N GLU A 298 -8.89 -15.06 -23.87
CA GLU A 298 -8.69 -14.80 -25.30
C GLU A 298 -7.22 -14.51 -25.60
N ASP A 299 -6.56 -13.66 -24.80
CA ASP A 299 -5.11 -13.42 -24.90
C ASP A 299 -4.30 -14.72 -24.74
N PHE A 300 -4.66 -15.54 -23.74
CA PHE A 300 -4.04 -16.85 -23.52
C PHE A 300 -4.16 -17.74 -24.75
N ARG A 301 -5.35 -17.80 -25.37
CA ARG A 301 -5.58 -18.60 -26.59
C ARG A 301 -4.82 -18.07 -27.80
N ALA A 302 -4.62 -16.75 -27.89
CA ALA A 302 -3.85 -16.13 -28.97
C ALA A 302 -2.32 -16.34 -28.82
N ALA A 303 -1.87 -16.67 -27.61
CA ALA A 303 -0.47 -16.99 -27.31
C ALA A 303 -0.10 -18.48 -27.49
N ILE A 304 -1.04 -19.32 -27.96
CA ILE A 304 -0.88 -20.75 -28.28
C ILE A 304 -0.58 -20.92 -29.77
#